data_AF-A0A939AAR7-F1
#
_entry.id   AF-A0A939AAR7-F1
#
_cell.length_a   1.000
_cell.length_b   1.000
_cell.length_c   1.000
_cell.angle_alpha   90.00
_cell.angle_beta   90.00
_cell.angle_gamma   90.00
#
_symmetry.space_group_name_H-M   'P 1'
#
loop_
_entity.id
_entity.type
_entity.pdbx_description
1 polymer ?
#
loop_
_entity_poly.entity_id
_entity_poly.type
_entity_poly.pdbx_seq_one_letter_code
_entity_poly.pdbx_strand_id
1 'polypeptide(L)'
;MKLCRVVGAVWGAKEAGSLGGRKLLAVRPVAVASGHSPADIAADGERPDLQDGLIIALDQLGAGIGEFVLVAHGSRVRDLTLGPGVPTKDVVVAIVDSAHVELDLLADEPVGTAPADRSNGRPACSGPAASGTAPHGEGGGA
;
A
#
# COMPACT_ATOMS: atom_id res chain seq x y z
N MET A 1 -3.48 6.85 -5.67
CA MET A 1 -4.53 7.12 -4.66
C MET A 1 -5.31 5.84 -4.45
N LYS A 2 -5.94 5.66 -3.30
CA LYS A 2 -6.75 4.49 -2.96
C LYS A 2 -8.14 4.94 -2.52
N LEU A 3 -9.18 4.26 -2.98
CA LEU A 3 -10.51 4.40 -2.41
C LEU A 3 -10.52 3.68 -1.06
N CYS A 4 -10.94 4.36 -0.02
CA CYS A 4 -10.99 3.82 1.33
C CYS A 4 -12.30 4.18 2.01
N ARG A 5 -12.72 3.36 2.97
CA ARG A 5 -13.79 3.68 3.91
C ARG A 5 -13.21 4.11 5.24
N VAL A 6 -13.74 5.18 5.83
CA VAL A 6 -13.35 5.61 7.17
C VAL A 6 -13.96 4.66 8.20
N VAL A 7 -13.10 4.01 8.99
CA VAL A 7 -13.52 3.05 10.01
C VAL A 7 -13.36 3.58 11.43
N GLY A 8 -12.67 4.71 11.60
CA GLY A 8 -12.52 5.35 12.90
C GLY A 8 -11.64 6.59 12.87
N ALA A 9 -11.57 7.26 14.01
CA ALA A 9 -10.60 8.32 14.28
C ALA A 9 -9.53 7.80 15.26
N VAL A 10 -8.29 8.24 15.07
CA VAL A 10 -7.17 7.93 15.95
C VAL A 10 -6.80 9.19 16.74
N TRP A 11 -6.59 9.04 18.04
CA TRP A 11 -6.25 10.13 18.94
C TRP A 11 -4.99 9.78 19.73
N GLY A 12 -4.06 10.73 19.83
CA GLY A 12 -2.86 10.62 20.65
C GLY A 12 -2.89 11.65 21.77
N ALA A 13 -2.55 11.24 23.00
CA ALA A 13 -2.41 12.17 24.12
C ALA A 13 -1.22 13.14 23.95
N LYS A 14 -0.26 12.78 23.10
CA LYS A 14 0.89 13.59 22.71
C LYS A 14 1.08 13.48 21.20
N GLU A 15 1.35 14.59 20.54
CA GLU A 15 1.56 14.65 19.10
C GLU A 15 2.79 15.51 18.75
N ALA A 16 3.37 15.29 17.57
CA ALA A 16 4.35 16.22 17.03
C ALA A 16 3.66 17.56 16.74
N GLY A 17 4.26 18.69 17.14
CA GLY A 17 3.66 20.01 16.90
C GLY A 17 3.35 20.31 15.43
N SER A 18 4.07 19.66 14.50
CA SER A 18 3.81 19.75 13.06
C SER A 18 2.56 19.00 12.59
N LEU A 19 1.90 18.19 13.44
CA LEU A 19 0.56 17.65 13.15
C LEU A 19 -0.51 18.74 13.29
N GLY A 20 -0.30 19.74 14.16
CA GLY A 20 -1.14 20.92 14.25
C GLY A 20 -2.61 20.62 14.58
N GLY A 21 -2.89 19.62 15.42
CA GLY A 21 -4.24 19.23 15.80
C GLY A 21 -5.13 18.67 14.68
N ARG A 22 -4.53 18.29 13.54
CA ARG A 22 -5.28 17.71 12.42
C ARG A 22 -5.83 16.33 12.77
N LYS A 23 -6.98 16.01 12.18
CA LYS A 23 -7.67 14.75 12.42
C LYS A 23 -6.92 13.59 11.78
N LEU A 24 -6.65 12.53 12.56
CA LEU A 24 -6.13 11.27 12.07
C LEU A 24 -7.28 10.29 11.89
N LEU A 25 -7.43 9.74 10.70
CA LEU A 25 -8.46 8.76 10.37
C LEU A 25 -7.83 7.40 10.14
N ALA A 26 -8.41 6.39 10.79
CA ALA A 26 -8.19 5.00 10.42
C ALA A 26 -9.12 4.67 9.25
N VAL A 27 -8.54 4.28 8.12
CA VAL A 27 -9.27 4.01 6.88
C VAL A 27 -8.88 2.64 6.33
N ARG A 28 -9.83 1.93 5.73
CA ARG A 28 -9.59 0.64 5.07
C ARG A 28 -9.76 0.80 3.56
N PRO A 29 -8.80 0.37 2.74
CA PRO A 29 -8.98 0.25 1.31
C PRO A 29 -10.21 -0.58 0.96
N VAL A 30 -10.98 -0.12 -0.02
CA VAL A 30 -12.10 -0.85 -0.61
C VAL A 30 -11.53 -1.80 -1.67
N ALA A 31 -11.92 -3.07 -1.62
CA ALA A 31 -11.49 -4.06 -2.61
C ALA A 31 -12.48 -4.07 -3.78
N VAL A 32 -12.08 -3.50 -4.92
CA VAL A 32 -12.88 -3.55 -6.15
C VAL A 32 -12.41 -4.74 -6.97
N ALA A 33 -13.16 -5.85 -6.96
CA ALA A 33 -12.85 -7.07 -7.71
C ALA A 33 -13.98 -7.36 -8.72
N SER A 34 -13.62 -7.96 -9.87
CA SER A 34 -14.56 -8.42 -10.90
C SER A 34 -15.59 -9.38 -10.27
N GLY A 35 -16.87 -8.97 -10.26
CA GLY A 35 -17.97 -9.69 -9.60
C GLY A 35 -18.52 -9.02 -8.33
N HIS A 36 -17.93 -7.94 -7.83
CA HIS A 36 -18.52 -7.13 -6.75
C HIS A 36 -19.42 -6.02 -7.30
N SER A 37 -20.70 -6.02 -6.98
CA SER A 37 -21.61 -4.92 -7.32
C SER A 37 -21.10 -3.59 -6.74
N PRO A 38 -21.41 -2.43 -7.34
CA PRO A 38 -21.24 -1.13 -6.69
C PRO A 38 -21.85 -1.05 -5.27
N ALA A 39 -22.86 -1.90 -4.98
CA ALA A 39 -23.42 -2.08 -3.64
C ALA A 39 -22.48 -2.84 -2.66
N ASP A 40 -21.59 -3.69 -3.16
CA ASP A 40 -20.62 -4.43 -2.35
C ASP A 40 -19.51 -3.52 -1.83
N ILE A 41 -19.13 -2.48 -2.58
CA ILE A 41 -18.27 -1.38 -2.11
C ILE A 41 -18.88 -0.72 -0.85
N ALA A 42 -20.22 -0.61 -0.78
CA ALA A 42 -20.94 -0.12 0.39
C ALA A 42 -21.01 -1.15 1.54
N ALA A 43 -21.00 -2.45 1.22
CA ALA A 43 -21.15 -3.56 2.15
C ALA A 43 -19.83 -4.08 2.76
N ASP A 44 -18.67 -3.61 2.31
CA ASP A 44 -17.30 -3.95 2.79
C ASP A 44 -17.04 -3.69 4.30
N GLY A 45 -18.05 -3.32 5.08
CA GLY A 45 -17.94 -3.11 6.53
C GLY A 45 -17.65 -4.37 7.36
N GLU A 46 -17.94 -5.57 6.83
CA GLU A 46 -18.09 -6.80 7.61
C GLU A 46 -17.22 -7.98 7.14
N ARG A 47 -16.08 -7.73 6.47
CA ARG A 47 -15.12 -8.79 6.13
C ARG A 47 -13.90 -8.79 7.07
N PRO A 48 -13.81 -9.75 8.02
CA PRO A 48 -12.76 -9.79 9.06
C PRO A 48 -11.41 -10.35 8.58
N ASP A 49 -11.31 -10.82 7.33
CA ASP A 49 -10.09 -11.35 6.71
C ASP A 49 -9.17 -10.27 6.10
N LEU A 50 -9.57 -9.00 6.14
CA LEU A 50 -8.76 -7.85 5.69
C LEU A 50 -7.73 -7.39 6.74
N GLN A 51 -6.95 -8.33 7.28
CA GLN A 51 -5.92 -8.05 8.28
C GLN A 51 -4.72 -7.26 7.75
N ASP A 52 -4.58 -7.14 6.42
CA ASP A 52 -3.54 -6.38 5.75
C ASP A 52 -4.11 -5.12 5.07
N GLY A 53 -4.37 -4.03 5.79
CA GLY A 53 -4.83 -2.83 5.07
C GLY A 53 -5.20 -1.56 5.82
N LEU A 54 -5.17 -1.53 7.16
CA LEU A 54 -5.51 -0.29 7.87
C LEU A 54 -4.47 0.80 7.56
N ILE A 55 -4.91 1.90 6.95
CA ILE A 55 -4.09 3.08 6.69
C ILE A 55 -4.49 4.15 7.71
N ILE A 56 -3.50 4.86 8.25
CA ILE A 56 -3.74 6.08 9.01
C ILE A 56 -3.49 7.26 8.09
N ALA A 57 -4.55 8.00 7.76
CA ALA A 57 -4.49 9.16 6.89
C ALA A 57 -4.81 10.43 7.67
N LEU A 58 -4.14 11.54 7.32
CA LEU A 58 -4.53 12.86 7.82
C LEU A 58 -5.70 13.42 7.01
N ASP A 59 -6.68 13.97 7.73
CA ASP A 59 -7.86 14.57 7.16
C ASP A 59 -7.94 16.06 7.50
N GLN A 60 -8.18 16.86 6.46
CA GLN A 60 -8.44 18.30 6.51
C GLN A 60 -9.84 18.66 5.99
N LEU A 61 -10.57 17.68 5.44
CA LEU A 61 -11.85 17.89 4.77
C LEU A 61 -13.03 17.64 5.71
N GLY A 62 -12.80 16.93 6.84
CA GLY A 62 -13.81 16.69 7.86
C GLY A 62 -14.58 15.40 7.67
N ALA A 63 -13.95 14.37 7.10
CA ALA A 63 -14.58 13.09 6.82
C ALA A 63 -15.04 12.38 8.11
N GLY A 64 -16.26 11.88 8.09
CA GLY A 64 -16.92 11.11 9.14
C GLY A 64 -16.65 9.60 9.05
N ILE A 65 -16.93 8.89 10.13
CA ILE A 65 -16.88 7.41 10.13
C ILE A 65 -17.98 6.90 9.19
N GLY A 66 -17.64 5.91 8.36
CA GLY A 66 -18.53 5.31 7.38
C GLY A 66 -18.47 5.95 6.00
N GLU A 67 -17.91 7.15 5.87
CA GLU A 67 -17.75 7.83 4.58
C GLU A 67 -16.66 7.17 3.72
N PHE A 68 -16.82 7.31 2.41
CA PHE A 68 -15.79 6.96 1.44
C PHE A 68 -14.86 8.14 1.21
N VAL A 69 -13.57 7.86 1.12
CA VAL A 69 -12.53 8.86 0.93
C VAL A 69 -11.49 8.38 -0.08
N LEU A 70 -10.88 9.32 -0.80
CA LEU A 70 -9.67 9.05 -1.56
C LEU A 70 -8.44 9.40 -0.72
N VAL A 71 -7.57 8.41 -0.54
CA VAL A 71 -6.29 8.58 0.16
C VAL A 71 -5.17 8.65 -0.86
N ALA A 72 -4.41 9.74 -0.83
CA ALA A 72 -3.20 9.91 -1.61
C ALA A 72 -1.98 9.61 -0.75
N HIS A 73 -1.04 8.83 -1.30
CA HIS A 73 0.21 8.49 -0.66
C HIS A 73 1.38 9.23 -1.33
N GLY A 74 2.23 9.91 -0.54
CA GLY A 74 3.51 10.46 -0.99
C GLY A 74 3.85 11.84 -0.41
N SER A 75 5.13 12.22 -0.48
CA SER A 75 5.57 13.56 -0.01
C SER A 75 4.97 14.68 -0.83
N ARG A 76 4.92 14.56 -2.17
CA ARG A 76 4.48 15.68 -3.02
C ARG A 76 3.04 16.11 -2.74
N VAL A 77 2.13 15.14 -2.54
CA VAL A 77 0.73 15.45 -2.21
C VAL A 77 0.63 16.06 -0.82
N ARG A 78 1.34 15.51 0.18
CA ARG A 78 1.43 16.12 1.52
C ARG A 78 1.94 17.56 1.42
N ASP A 79 3.01 17.81 0.69
CA ASP A 79 3.65 19.13 0.61
C ASP A 79 2.68 20.18 0.05
N LEU A 80 1.89 19.80 -0.95
CA LEU A 80 0.93 20.68 -1.62
C LEU A 80 -0.38 20.88 -0.82
N THR A 81 -0.74 19.95 0.06
CA THR A 81 -2.05 19.98 0.76
C THR A 81 -1.94 20.31 2.24
N LEU A 82 -0.93 19.76 2.94
CA LEU A 82 -0.72 19.90 4.38
C LEU A 82 0.53 20.71 4.73
N GLY A 83 1.50 20.74 3.82
CA GLY A 83 2.81 21.36 3.98
C GLY A 83 3.96 20.36 4.17
N PRO A 84 5.20 20.74 3.81
CA PRO A 84 6.34 19.81 3.75
C PRO A 84 6.84 19.31 5.11
N GLY A 85 6.54 20.03 6.19
CA GLY A 85 6.92 19.66 7.56
C GLY A 85 5.99 18.65 8.24
N VAL A 86 4.90 18.24 7.58
CA VAL A 86 3.90 17.37 8.21
C VAL A 86 4.38 15.91 8.22
N PRO A 87 4.30 15.19 9.36
CA PRO A 87 4.85 13.85 9.49
C PRO A 87 3.85 12.78 9.02
N THR A 88 3.37 12.89 7.79
CA THR A 88 2.54 11.87 7.14
C THR A 88 2.98 11.60 5.71
N LYS A 89 2.51 10.50 5.14
CA LYS A 89 2.52 10.27 3.70
C LYS A 89 1.12 10.04 3.15
N ASP A 90 0.16 9.68 4.00
CA ASP A 90 -1.21 9.37 3.63
C ASP A 90 -2.12 10.55 4.02
N VAL A 91 -2.81 11.08 3.01
CA VAL A 91 -3.65 12.27 3.12
C VAL A 91 -4.99 11.98 2.48
N VAL A 92 -6.08 12.29 3.19
CA VAL A 92 -7.42 12.34 2.61
C VAL A 92 -7.48 13.56 1.69
N VAL A 93 -7.69 13.31 0.40
CA VAL A 93 -7.72 14.35 -0.63
C VAL A 93 -9.11 14.59 -1.20
N ALA A 94 -10.06 13.69 -0.94
CA ALA A 94 -11.48 13.87 -1.27
C ALA A 94 -12.38 13.01 -0.38
N ILE A 95 -13.59 13.50 -0.11
CA ILE A 95 -14.73 12.71 0.37
C ILE A 95 -15.55 12.33 -0.86
N VAL A 96 -15.98 11.07 -0.94
CA VAL A 96 -16.60 10.49 -2.14
C VAL A 96 -18.08 10.25 -1.88
N ASP A 97 -18.93 10.94 -2.64
CA ASP A 97 -20.39 10.73 -2.58
C ASP A 97 -20.81 9.45 -3.30
N SER A 98 -20.26 9.20 -4.50
CA SER A 98 -20.60 8.05 -5.34
C SER A 98 -19.45 7.72 -6.29
N ALA A 99 -19.27 6.43 -6.60
CA ALA A 99 -18.34 5.97 -7.61
C ALA A 99 -19.05 5.03 -8.58
N HIS A 100 -18.89 5.28 -9.88
CA HIS A 100 -19.34 4.38 -10.94
C HIS A 100 -18.12 3.69 -11.52
N VAL A 101 -18.06 2.37 -11.35
CA VAL A 101 -16.96 1.54 -11.83
C VAL A 101 -17.56 0.50 -12.74
N GLU A 102 -17.06 0.44 -13.98
CA GLU A 102 -17.44 -0.59 -14.94
C GLU A 102 -16.56 -1.83 -14.68
N LEU A 103 -17.11 -2.82 -13.99
CA LEU A 103 -16.35 -3.98 -13.52
C LEU A 103 -15.83 -4.86 -14.65
N ASP A 104 -16.52 -4.87 -15.79
CA ASP A 104 -16.12 -5.62 -16.98
C ASP A 104 -14.78 -5.09 -17.55
N LEU A 105 -14.44 -3.82 -17.29
CA LEU A 105 -13.15 -3.23 -17.65
C LEU A 105 -12.03 -3.52 -16.65
N LEU A 106 -12.37 -4.09 -15.48
CA LEU A 106 -11.41 -4.51 -14.45
C LEU A 106 -11.09 -5.99 -14.52
N ALA A 107 -11.79 -6.77 -15.37
CA ALA A 107 -11.42 -8.14 -15.64
C ALA A 107 -10.01 -8.15 -16.24
N ASP A 108 -9.04 -8.71 -15.52
CA ASP A 108 -7.77 -9.09 -16.12
C ASP A 108 -8.11 -10.07 -17.27
N GLU A 109 -7.80 -9.68 -18.51
CA GLU A 109 -7.68 -10.66 -19.59
C GLU A 109 -6.78 -11.78 -19.07
N PRO A 110 -7.17 -13.06 -19.20
CA PRO A 110 -6.39 -14.15 -18.64
C PRO A 110 -4.97 -14.03 -19.18
N VAL A 111 -4.04 -13.60 -18.32
CA VAL A 111 -2.63 -13.49 -18.68
C VAL A 111 -2.25 -14.86 -19.21
N GLY A 112 -2.04 -14.92 -20.52
CA GLY A 112 -1.91 -16.17 -21.25
C GLY A 112 -0.94 -17.05 -20.48
N THR A 113 -1.39 -18.24 -20.08
CA THR A 113 -0.58 -19.22 -19.38
C THR A 113 0.74 -19.30 -20.13
N ALA A 114 1.83 -18.87 -19.49
CA ALA A 114 3.15 -18.93 -20.10
C ALA A 114 3.32 -20.34 -20.70
N PRO A 115 3.72 -20.47 -21.97
CA PRO A 115 3.79 -21.79 -22.59
C PRO A 115 4.72 -22.64 -21.73
N ALA A 116 4.21 -23.80 -21.31
CA ALA A 116 4.94 -24.77 -20.52
C ALA A 116 6.34 -24.94 -21.10
N ASP A 117 7.36 -24.72 -20.27
CA ASP A 117 8.77 -24.91 -20.58
C ASP A 117 8.98 -26.31 -21.16
N ARG A 118 8.99 -26.40 -22.49
CA ARG A 118 9.45 -27.58 -23.23
C ARG A 118 10.93 -27.42 -23.42
N SER A 119 11.68 -27.91 -22.43
CA SER A 119 13.02 -28.48 -22.54
C SER A 119 13.91 -27.91 -23.65
N ASN A 120 14.98 -27.21 -23.29
CA ASN A 120 16.25 -27.40 -23.99
C ASN A 120 17.46 -27.29 -23.04
N GLY A 121 18.28 -28.34 -23.09
CA GLY A 121 19.24 -28.70 -22.06
C GLY A 121 20.38 -27.72 -21.83
N ARG A 122 20.81 -27.65 -20.57
CA ARG A 122 22.16 -27.20 -20.20
C ARG A 122 23.00 -28.44 -19.88
N PRO A 123 24.21 -28.60 -20.45
CA PRO A 123 25.12 -29.64 -20.00
C PRO A 123 25.57 -29.32 -18.58
N ALA A 124 25.75 -30.37 -17.77
CA ALA A 124 26.23 -30.28 -16.40
C ALA A 124 27.54 -29.48 -16.34
N CYS A 125 27.57 -28.40 -15.55
CA CYS A 125 28.81 -27.75 -15.19
C CYS A 125 29.66 -28.75 -14.38
N SER A 126 30.66 -29.34 -15.04
CA SER A 126 31.77 -30.02 -14.40
C SER A 126 32.50 -29.03 -13.48
N GLY A 127 32.49 -29.32 -12.17
CA GLY A 127 33.20 -28.52 -11.19
C GLY A 127 34.72 -28.57 -11.39
N PRO A 128 35.47 -27.50 -11.03
CA PRO A 128 36.91 -27.60 -10.95
C PRO A 128 37.32 -28.18 -9.60
N ALA A 129 38.36 -29.01 -9.69
CA ALA A 129 39.00 -29.75 -8.63
C ALA A 129 39.56 -28.87 -7.50
N ALA A 130 39.61 -29.46 -6.31
CA ALA A 130 40.39 -28.98 -5.19
C ALA A 130 41.88 -28.88 -5.55
N SER A 131 42.48 -27.73 -5.30
CA SER A 131 43.89 -27.62 -4.95
C SER A 131 44.07 -26.44 -3.99
N GLY A 132 44.70 -26.73 -2.85
CA GLY A 132 44.78 -25.84 -1.70
C GLY A 132 45.76 -24.68 -1.85
N THR A 133 45.79 -23.85 -0.79
CA THR A 133 46.96 -23.49 0.03
C THR A 133 46.67 -22.13 0.70
N ALA A 134 46.47 -22.12 2.02
CA ALA A 134 46.68 -20.95 2.88
C ALA A 134 48.21 -20.82 3.15
N PRO A 135 48.81 -19.65 3.45
CA PRO A 135 48.34 -18.69 4.46
C PRO A 135 48.53 -17.19 4.12
N HIS A 136 47.74 -16.32 4.74
CA HIS A 136 48.10 -14.90 4.87
C HIS A 136 48.73 -14.65 6.23
N GLY A 137 49.97 -14.15 6.20
CA GLY A 137 50.80 -13.85 7.37
C GLY A 137 50.41 -12.56 8.08
N GLU A 138 50.87 -12.51 9.32
CA GLU A 138 50.93 -11.34 10.19
C GLU A 138 51.84 -10.25 9.61
N GLY A 139 51.52 -8.99 9.92
CA GLY A 139 52.40 -7.84 9.70
C GLY A 139 51.76 -6.55 10.19
N GLY A 140 52.16 -6.10 11.38
CA GLY A 140 51.67 -4.88 12.05
C GLY A 140 52.45 -3.60 11.72
N GLY A 141 52.08 -2.54 12.45
CA GLY A 141 52.74 -1.22 12.52
C GLY A 141 52.07 -0.17 11.61
N ALA A 142 51.69 1.03 12.06
CA ALA A 142 51.98 1.79 13.28
C ALA A 142 50.75 2.62 13.70
#